data_AF-A0A0F9NHF8-F1
#
_entry.id   AF-A0A0F9NHF8-F1
#
_cell.length_a   1.000
_cell.length_b   1.000
_cell.length_c   1.000
_cell.angle_alpha   90.00
_cell.angle_beta   90.00
_cell.angle_gamma   90.00
#
_symmetry.space_group_name_H-M   'P 1'
#
loop_
_entity.id
_entity.type
_entity.pdbx_description
1 polymer ?
#
loop_
_entity_poly.entity_id
_entity_poly.type
_entity_poly.pdbx_seq_one_letter_code
_entity_poly.pdbx_strand_id
1 'polypeptide(L)' 'MSIQEKIKDILMQHIGKDNAIPSVEIANQLGIDAGSSKVTIRRKIKKTMIEYELPFASTNKGYYLKTIRF' A
#
# COMPACT_ATOMS: atom_id res chain seq x y z
N MET A 1 14.25 4.94 -8.29
CA MET A 1 13.03 4.28 -7.80
C MET A 1 11.99 5.33 -7.42
N SER A 2 10.84 5.32 -8.07
CA SER A 2 9.73 6.24 -7.82
C SER A 2 9.03 5.93 -6.49
N ILE A 3 8.19 6.85 -6.01
CA ILE A 3 7.37 6.60 -4.81
C ILE A 3 6.38 5.46 -5.06
N GLN A 4 5.83 5.36 -6.26
CA GLN A 4 4.88 4.32 -6.62
C GLN A 4 5.52 2.93 -6.68
N GLU A 5 6.75 2.84 -7.17
CA GLU A 5 7.54 1.59 -7.14
C GLU A 5 7.78 1.15 -5.70
N LYS A 6 8.19 2.07 -4.81
CA LYS A 6 8.36 1.75 -3.39
C LYS A 6 7.07 1.27 -2.73
N ILE A 7 5.93 1.91 -3.02
CA ILE A 7 4.63 1.48 -2.50
C ILE A 7 4.29 0.08 -3.01
N LYS A 8 4.53 -0.19 -4.30
CA LYS A 8 4.32 -1.51 -4.89
C LYS A 8 5.17 -2.57 -4.18
N ASP A 9 6.46 -2.32 -4.01
CA ASP A 9 7.38 -3.29 -3.38
C ASP A 9 6.97 -3.61 -1.95
N ILE A 10 6.58 -2.59 -1.17
CA ILE A 10 6.03 -2.77 0.17
C ILE A 10 4.77 -3.64 0.11
N LEU A 11 3.77 -3.26 -0.70
CA LEU A 11 2.51 -3.99 -0.76
C LEU A 11 2.66 -5.43 -1.26
N MET A 12 3.66 -5.71 -2.12
CA MET A 12 3.94 -7.06 -2.60
C MET A 12 4.48 -8.00 -1.51
N GLN A 13 5.09 -7.46 -0.45
CA GLN A 13 5.52 -8.24 0.71
C GLN A 13 4.35 -8.57 1.66
N HIS A 14 3.24 -7.86 1.51
CA HIS A 14 2.06 -7.96 2.38
C HIS A 14 0.95 -8.76 1.70
N ILE A 15 1.12 -10.08 1.65
CA ILE A 15 0.20 -11.02 0.98
C ILE A 15 -0.87 -11.54 1.95
N GLY A 16 -2.13 -11.40 1.57
CA GLY A 16 -3.27 -11.90 2.33
C GLY A 16 -3.72 -10.97 3.47
N LYS A 17 -4.98 -11.14 3.90
CA LYS A 17 -5.64 -10.26 4.86
C LYS A 17 -4.94 -10.21 6.22
N ASP A 18 -4.31 -11.30 6.65
CA ASP A 18 -3.64 -11.40 7.94
C ASP A 18 -2.28 -10.68 7.97
N ASN A 19 -1.70 -10.41 6.80
CA ASN A 19 -0.46 -9.66 6.65
C ASN A 19 -0.69 -8.28 6.03
N ALA A 20 -1.79 -7.62 6.40
CA ALA A 20 -2.10 -6.27 5.91
C ALA A 20 -1.25 -5.19 6.59
N ILE A 21 -0.79 -4.20 5.82
CA ILE A 21 0.02 -3.08 6.31
C ILE A 21 -0.78 -1.76 6.38
N PRO A 22 -0.81 -1.06 7.53
CA PRO A 22 -1.44 0.24 7.67
C PRO A 22 -0.82 1.31 6.75
N SER A 23 -1.62 2.24 6.23
CA SER A 23 -1.11 3.37 5.43
C SER A 23 -0.08 4.24 6.15
N VAL A 24 -0.15 4.27 7.49
CA VAL A 24 0.80 5.02 8.33
C VAL A 24 2.16 4.34 8.33
N GLU A 25 2.21 3.00 8.39
CA GLU A 25 3.46 2.26 8.30
C GLU A 25 4.07 2.38 6.90
N ILE A 26 3.26 2.31 5.84
CA ILE A 26 3.73 2.59 4.47
C ILE A 26 4.34 4.00 4.39
N ALA A 27 3.68 5.01 4.96
CA ALA A 27 4.21 6.38 4.98
C ALA A 27 5.54 6.48 5.74
N ASN A 28 5.66 5.82 6.90
CA ASN A 28 6.88 5.78 7.70
C ASN A 28 8.03 5.13 6.94
N GLN A 29 7.80 3.99 6.27
CA GLN A 29 8.81 3.30 5.45
C GLN A 29 9.25 4.15 4.25
N LEU A 30 8.40 5.04 3.76
CA LEU A 30 8.73 6.00 2.70
C LEU A 30 9.39 7.28 3.20
N GLY A 31 9.52 7.47 4.51
CA GLY A 31 10.02 8.71 5.11
C GLY A 31 9.07 9.91 4.92
N ILE A 32 7.77 9.64 4.72
CA ILE A 32 6.75 10.68 4.55
C ILE A 32 6.12 10.95 5.91
N ASP A 33 6.19 12.19 6.38
CA ASP A 33 5.54 12.59 7.63
C ASP A 33 4.02 12.38 7.53
N ALA A 34 3.53 11.37 8.24
CA ALA A 34 2.15 10.94 8.22
C ALA A 34 1.21 11.89 8.97
N GLY A 35 1.72 12.90 9.69
CA GLY A 35 0.92 13.85 10.47
C GLY A 35 -0.05 14.65 9.60
N SER A 36 0.46 15.31 8.57
CA SER A 36 -0.32 16.14 7.62
C SER A 36 -0.69 15.40 6.33
N SER A 37 -0.10 14.22 6.07
CA SER A 37 -0.13 13.55 4.76
C SER A 37 -0.97 12.27 4.68
N LYS A 38 -1.85 11.98 5.66
CA LYS A 38 -2.70 10.75 5.63
C LYS A 38 -3.57 10.65 4.38
N VAL A 39 -4.13 11.78 3.93
CA VAL A 39 -4.92 11.85 2.69
C VAL A 39 -4.03 11.65 1.47
N THR A 40 -2.83 12.25 1.50
CA THR A 40 -1.83 12.17 0.43
C THR A 40 -1.34 10.74 0.21
N ILE A 41 -1.03 9.98 1.28
CA ILE A 41 -0.51 8.62 1.15
C ILE A 41 -1.58 7.66 0.61
N ARG A 42 -2.82 7.74 1.10
CA ARG A 42 -3.92 6.89 0.60
C ARG A 42 -4.19 7.15 -0.88
N ARG A 43 -4.11 8.42 -1.32
CA ARG A 43 -4.23 8.77 -2.74
C ARG A 43 -3.10 8.18 -3.57
N LYS A 44 -1.86 8.22 -3.08
CA LYS A 44 -0.71 7.60 -3.75
C LYS A 44 -0.87 6.09 -3.85
N ILE A 45 -1.26 5.41 -2.76
CA ILE A 45 -1.54 3.97 -2.75
C ILE A 45 -2.61 3.62 -3.79
N LYS A 46 -3.74 4.34 -3.80
CA LYS A 46 -4.81 4.12 -4.79
C LYS A 46 -4.31 4.30 -6.22
N LYS A 47 -3.49 5.33 -6.47
CA LYS A 47 -2.88 5.55 -7.79
C LYS A 47 -1.98 4.37 -8.18
N THR A 48 -1.12 3.90 -7.27
CA THR A 48 -0.26 2.72 -7.49
C THR A 48 -1.09 1.47 -7.79
N MET A 49 -2.20 1.24 -7.08
CA MET A 49 -3.09 0.09 -7.35
C MET A 49 -3.64 0.12 -8.77
N ILE A 50 -4.05 1.31 -9.26
CA ILE A 50 -4.57 1.49 -10.62
C ILE A 50 -3.45 1.36 -11.64
N GLU A 51 -2.31 1.99 -11.40
CA GLU A 51 -1.17 2.07 -12.33
C GLU A 51 -0.52 0.71 -12.60
N TYR A 52 -0.47 -0.17 -11.60
CA TYR A 52 0.12 -1.49 -11.74
C TYR A 52 -0.89 -2.63 -11.92
N GLU A 53 -2.20 -2.32 -11.96
CA GLU A 53 -3.29 -3.31 -12.10
C GLU A 53 -3.20 -4.47 -11.10
N LEU A 54 -2.64 -4.23 -9.92
CA LEU A 54 -2.40 -5.26 -8.92
C LEU A 54 -3.66 -5.50 -8.08
N PRO A 55 -3.98 -6.76 -7.72
CA PRO A 55 -5.19 -7.13 -6.99
C PRO A 55 -5.07 -6.81 -5.49
N PHE A 56 -4.72 -5.57 -5.17
CA PHE A 56 -4.65 -5.12 -3.79
C PHE A 56 -6.05 -4.91 -3.21
N ALA A 57 -6.18 -5.12 -1.92
CA ALA A 57 -7.38 -4.80 -1.17
C ALA A 57 -7.03 -4.12 0.14
N SER A 58 -8.07 -3.60 0.81
CA SER A 58 -7.92 -2.95 2.11
C SER A 58 -8.89 -3.55 3.12
N THR A 59 -8.48 -3.52 4.38
CA THR A 59 -9.29 -3.84 5.56
C THR A 59 -9.08 -2.77 6.64
N ASN A 60 -9.74 -2.92 7.78
CA ASN A 60 -9.46 -2.10 8.96
C ASN A 60 -8.01 -2.23 9.48
N LYS A 61 -7.30 -3.32 9.14
CA LYS A 61 -5.88 -3.53 9.49
C LYS A 61 -4.90 -2.88 8.50
N GLY A 62 -5.34 -2.52 7.29
CA GLY A 62 -4.47 -1.94 6.28
C GLY A 62 -4.65 -2.51 4.87
N TYR A 63 -3.64 -2.37 4.04
CA TYR A 63 -3.59 -2.80 2.63
C TYR A 63 -2.82 -4.11 2.48
N TYR A 64 -3.24 -4.95 1.54
CA TYR A 64 -2.60 -6.24 1.25
C TYR A 64 -2.81 -6.65 -0.20
N LEU A 65 -1.92 -7.49 -0.72
CA LEU A 65 -2.06 -8.17 -2.00
C LEU A 65 -3.02 -9.36 -1.85
N LYS A 66 -4.12 -9.38 -2.61
CA LYS A 66 -4.95 -10.58 -2.72
C LYS A 66 -4.18 -11.62 -3.54
N THR A 67 -4.00 -12.78 -2.94
CA THR A 67 -3.67 -13.98 -3.70
C THR A 67 -4.88 -14.36 -4.55
N ILE A 68 -4.78 -14.13 -5.85
CA ILE A 68 -5.70 -14.74 -6.81
C ILE A 68 -5.26 -16.20 -6.90
N ARG A 69 -6.06 -17.12 -6.35
CA ARG A 69 -5.94 -18.52 -6.71
C ARG A 69 -6.48 -18.64 -8.14
N PHE A 70 -5.60 -18.98 -9.07
CA PHE A 70 -5.96 -19.41 -10.43
C PHE A 70 -6.51 -20.83 -10.39
#